data_AF-A0A939FF02-F1
#
_entry.id   AF-A0A939FF02-F1
#
_cell.length_a   1.000
_cell.length_b   1.000
_cell.length_c   1.000
_cell.angle_alpha   90.00
_cell.angle_beta   90.00
_cell.angle_gamma   90.00
#
_symmetry.space_group_name_H-M   'P 1'
#
loop_
_entity.id
_entity.type
_entity.pdbx_description
1 polymer ?
#
loop_
_entity_poly.entity_id
_entity_poly.type
_entity_poly.pdbx_seq_one_letter_code
_entity_poly.pdbx_strand_id
1 'polypeptide(L)' 'MAEAQNGTFKAELIEMQGPWKDPAQAERAIFQWITWYNEERLHSALDYVPPAEYERGFWQRQERVPQSA' A
#
# COMPACT_ATOMS: atom_id res chain seq x y z
N MET A 1 7.34 6.03 8.26
CA MET A 1 6.39 5.15 7.55
C MET A 1 6.74 5.00 6.07
N ALA A 2 6.94 6.10 5.32
CA ALA A 2 7.29 6.04 3.90
C ALA A 2 8.59 5.25 3.60
N GLU A 3 9.59 5.30 4.50
CA GLU A 3 10.86 4.58 4.31
C GLU A 3 10.71 3.05 4.31
N ALA A 4 9.88 2.50 5.19
CA ALA A 4 9.62 1.06 5.25
C ALA A 4 8.85 0.55 4.03
N GLN A 5 7.89 1.34 3.55
CA GLN A 5 7.16 1.05 2.32
C GLN A 5 8.09 1.10 1.10
N ASN A 6 8.97 2.11 1.02
CA ASN A 6 9.95 2.23 -0.06
C ASN A 6 10.97 1.07 -0.05
N GLY A 7 11.40 0.62 1.12
CA GLY A 7 12.23 -0.58 1.26
C GLY A 7 11.55 -1.82 0.70
N THR A 8 10.29 -2.03 1.07
CA THR A 8 9.49 -3.16 0.59
C THR A 8 9.25 -3.10 -0.92
N PHE A 9 8.92 -1.91 -1.45
CA PHE A 9 8.76 -1.67 -2.88
C PHE A 9 10.01 -2.04 -3.68
N LYS A 10 11.19 -1.60 -3.22
CA LYS A 10 12.46 -1.91 -3.88
C LYS A 10 12.75 -3.41 -3.87
N ALA A 11 12.61 -4.07 -2.72
CA ALA A 11 12.87 -5.49 -2.61
C ALA A 11 11.94 -6.33 -3.49
N GLU A 12 10.63 -6.11 -3.41
CA GLU A 12 9.65 -6.99 -4.07
C GLU A 12 9.42 -6.66 -5.54
N LEU A 13 9.45 -5.38 -5.90
CA LEU A 13 9.20 -5.01 -7.29
C LEU A 13 10.49 -4.93 -8.08
N ILE A 14 11.52 -4.25 -7.54
CA ILE A 14 12.73 -3.96 -8.29
C ILE A 14 13.70 -5.14 -8.30
N GLU A 15 13.95 -5.74 -7.15
CA GLU A 15 14.93 -6.84 -7.05
C GLU A 15 14.33 -8.19 -7.46
N MET A 16 13.06 -8.48 -7.11
CA MET A 16 12.44 -9.79 -7.42
C MET A 16 11.74 -9.88 -8.77
N GLN A 17 11.11 -8.79 -9.26
CA GLN A 17 10.33 -8.81 -10.51
C GLN A 17 11.01 -8.12 -11.69
N GLY A 18 12.08 -7.37 -11.43
CA GLY A 18 12.94 -6.83 -12.49
C GLY A 18 13.86 -7.89 -13.10
N PRO A 19 14.61 -7.54 -14.16
CA PRO A 19 14.60 -6.27 -14.89
C PRO A 19 13.44 -6.17 -15.91
N TRP A 20 12.99 -4.94 -16.20
CA TRP A 20 11.96 -4.67 -17.22
C TRP A 20 12.59 -4.27 -18.55
N LYS A 21 11.90 -4.60 -19.64
CA LYS A 21 12.37 -4.35 -21.02
C LYS A 21 12.15 -2.91 -21.47
N ASP A 22 11.09 -2.28 -20.96
CA ASP A 22 10.64 -0.95 -21.36
C ASP A 22 9.86 -0.27 -20.22
N PRO A 23 9.75 1.08 -20.23
CA PRO A 23 9.07 1.82 -19.17
C PRO A 23 7.60 1.41 -19.01
N ALA A 24 6.90 1.06 -20.09
CA ALA A 24 5.50 0.66 -20.02
C ALA A 24 5.31 -0.65 -19.22
N GLN A 25 6.25 -1.59 -19.32
CA GLN A 25 6.25 -2.79 -18.48
C GLN A 25 6.48 -2.45 -17.01
N ALA A 26 7.41 -1.54 -16.69
CA ALA A 26 7.66 -1.10 -15.33
C ALA A 26 6.45 -0.37 -14.73
N GLU A 27 5.80 0.52 -15.49
CA GLU A 27 4.59 1.24 -15.07
C GLU A 27 3.47 0.25 -14.71
N ARG A 28 3.20 -0.74 -15.56
CA ARG A 28 2.19 -1.78 -15.27
C ARG A 28 2.55 -2.59 -14.03
N ALA A 29 3.82 -2.91 -13.81
CA ALA A 29 4.26 -3.64 -12.63
C ALA A 29 4.06 -2.80 -11.37
N ILE A 30 4.38 -1.50 -11.42
CA ILE A 30 4.15 -0.55 -10.34
C ILE A 30 2.66 -0.45 -10.01
N PHE A 31 1.80 -0.28 -11.01
CA PHE A 31 0.35 -0.23 -10.79
C PHE A 31 -0.17 -1.50 -10.11
N GLN A 32 0.20 -2.67 -10.62
CA GLN A 32 -0.21 -3.94 -10.01
C GLN A 32 0.30 -4.08 -8.57
N TRP A 33 1.56 -3.72 -8.30
CA TRP A 33 2.12 -3.80 -6.96
C TRP A 33 1.41 -2.84 -6.00
N ILE A 34 1.13 -1.60 -6.42
CA ILE A 34 0.41 -0.61 -5.60
C ILE A 34 -1.01 -1.08 -5.31
N THR A 35 -1.73 -1.60 -6.30
CA THR A 35 -3.08 -2.13 -6.10
C THR A 35 -3.08 -3.28 -5.11
N TRP A 36 -2.21 -4.28 -5.33
CA TRP A 36 -2.08 -5.41 -4.41
C TRP A 36 -1.69 -4.96 -2.99
N TYR A 37 -0.70 -4.07 -2.87
CA TYR A 37 -0.23 -3.57 -1.58
C TYR A 37 -1.34 -2.89 -0.77
N ASN A 38 -2.17 -2.07 -1.41
CA ASN A 38 -3.19 -1.29 -0.70
C ASN A 38 -4.50 -2.07 -0.46
N GLU A 39 -4.90 -2.91 -1.41
CA GLU A 39 -6.22 -3.56 -1.38
C GLU A 39 -6.17 -4.99 -0.85
N GLU A 40 -5.04 -5.69 -0.95
CA GLU A 40 -4.98 -7.13 -0.70
C GLU A 40 -3.90 -7.55 0.31
N ARG A 41 -2.80 -6.79 0.45
CA ARG A 41 -1.69 -7.17 1.32
C ARG A 41 -2.06 -7.01 2.79
N LEU A 42 -1.98 -8.11 3.54
CA LEU A 42 -2.22 -8.10 4.98
C LEU A 42 -0.96 -7.64 5.73
N HIS A 43 -1.15 -6.74 6.69
CA HIS A 43 -0.08 -6.26 7.55
C HIS A 43 -0.35 -6.63 9.01
N SER A 44 0.56 -7.35 9.66
CA SER A 44 0.42 -7.73 11.07
C SER A 44 0.33 -6.51 12.00
N ALA A 45 0.99 -5.40 11.64
CA ALA A 45 0.89 -4.13 12.35
C ALA A 45 -0.50 -3.46 12.23
N LEU A 46 -1.30 -3.87 11.24
CA LEU A 46 -2.67 -3.39 10.99
C LEU A 46 -3.70 -4.46 11.36
N ASP A 47 -3.39 -5.38 12.27
CA ASP A 47 -4.29 -6.48 12.66
C ASP A 47 -4.66 -7.41 11.48
N TYR A 48 -3.72 -7.61 10.54
CA TYR A 48 -3.91 -8.42 9.35
C TYR A 48 -5.04 -7.95 8.43
N VAL A 49 -5.25 -6.63 8.32
CA VAL A 49 -6.06 -6.05 7.25
C VAL A 49 -5.21 -5.29 6.22
N PRO A 50 -5.71 -5.10 4.99
CA PRO A 50 -5.09 -4.22 4.00
C PRO A 50 -5.05 -2.76 4.44
N PRO A 51 -4.07 -1.98 3.96
CA PRO A 51 -3.95 -0.55 4.27
C PRO A 51 -5.24 0.22 3.98
N ALA A 52 -5.88 -0.02 2.83
CA ALA A 52 -7.11 0.69 2.47
C ALA A 52 -8.30 0.36 3.39
N GLU A 53 -8.37 -0.85 3.95
CA GLU A 53 -9.38 -1.19 4.96
C GLU A 53 -9.10 -0.50 6.29
N TYR A 54 -7.84 -0.51 6.72
CA TYR A 54 -7.41 0.18 7.92
C TYR A 54 -7.70 1.68 7.86
N GLU A 55 -7.36 2.34 6.74
CA GLU A 55 -7.60 3.76 6.51
C GLU A 55 -9.10 4.08 6.49
N ARG A 56 -9.92 3.28 5.80
CA ARG A 56 -11.39 3.45 5.81
C ARG A 56 -11.95 3.42 7.23
N GLY A 57 -11.49 2.47 8.06
CA GLY A 57 -11.89 2.42 9.47
C GLY A 57 -11.41 3.62 10.28
N PHE A 58 -10.21 4.13 10.01
CA PHE A 58 -9.68 5.34 10.65
C PHE A 58 -10.53 6.57 10.31
N TRP A 59 -10.81 6.82 9.02
CA TRP A 59 -11.61 7.95 8.58
C TRP A 59 -13.05 7.89 9.13
N GLN A 60 -13.70 6.73 9.09
CA GLN A 60 -15.03 6.55 9.66
C GLN A 60 -15.09 6.85 11.16
N ARG A 61 -14.03 6.51 11.91
CA ARG A 61 -13.94 6.86 13.34
C ARG A 61 -13.75 8.36 13.53
N GLN A 62 -12.90 8.99 12.71
CA GLN A 62 -12.64 10.42 12.77
C GLN A 62 -13.89 11.25 12.42
N GLU A 63 -14.66 10.83 11.42
CA GLU A 63 -15.93 11.46 11.02
C GLU A 63 -17.04 11.32 12.08
N ARG A 64 -16.96 10.27 12.92
CA ARG A 64 -17.90 10.05 14.03
C ARG A 64 -17.57 10.81 15.30
N VAL A 65 -16.39 11.41 15.41
CA VAL A 65 -16.14 12.39 16.46
C VAL A 65 -16.77 13.70 15.99
N PRO A 66 -17.92 14.14 16.53
CA PRO A 66 -18.39 15.48 16.23
C PRO A 66 -17.26 16.44 16.61
N GLN A 67 -16.94 17.37 15.72
CA GLN A 67 -16.21 18.59 16.08
C GLN A 67 -17.05 19.26 17.17
N SER A 68 -16.78 18.95 18.43
CA SER A 68 -17.31 19.68 19.58
C SER A 68 -16.68 21.07 19.51
N ALA A 69 -17.42 22.01 18.92
CA ALA A 69 -17.24 23.44 19.09
C ALA A 69 -18.08 23.92 20.28
#